data_AF-A0A3P1CHP5-F1
#
_entry.id   AF-A0A3P1CHP5-F1
#
_cell.length_a   1.000
_cell.length_b   1.000
_cell.length_c   1.000
_cell.angle_alpha   90.00
_cell.angle_beta   90.00
_cell.angle_gamma   90.00
#
_symmetry.space_group_name_H-M   'P 1'
#
loop_
_entity.id
_entity.type
_entity.pdbx_description
1 polymer ?
#
loop_
_entity_poly.entity_id
_entity_poly.type
_entity_poly.pdbx_seq_one_letter_code
_entity_poly.pdbx_strand_id
1 'polypeptide(L)'
;MRNVLFAGILACSFGSLHAQEVNYDEVSFTQSIPALYPSLQQNISFDVRASVTERVKDSFLSADELNKMRTVFQSPMRVKFGKFSQVDSTGDFHVVVLIQRFKWVKPAASSMPMQMSAPKPTGLAANVALHTRVYDKFGTLLYDESENYPELSIPAESDWGSGYDRKDPKTRTLIATQEAISASLLTFVNQIYGFTPKLTSKLAYLDGVKKKSELKQFEDQVEQLRTLLRKEGSAQFLTASEAYLPFWEKMASYKGEGEVNEVKRAALQNLSLVSILKGDFEKADAYITAYKPIDKPVKSLFGLIKTRNSDDLELLLYMIQAKPEKEIKPSSDKVLTISDVLKLNAYMSIDGTIVLEGKNAGTYQGMFQVKRPEPQLINQESNGNMLDLGTLGAEDLLISIPTTDKSGKAQTLIVRGSVVKSLKGADGTDYQVRKFGTVGFANGAIWYLLRANYQSPKVTVFQSVLPNASEYVVMKPGDEKGVKSSYINARRNILDYFKDCSSLEEKYKKGNTPFDIKQVALDYTNCQ
;
A
#
# COMPACT_ATOMS: atom_id res chain seq x y z
N MET A 1 24.59 36.23 -60.03
CA MET A 1 24.45 34.76 -59.86
C MET A 1 24.02 34.43 -58.44
N ARG A 2 22.73 34.64 -58.14
CA ARG A 2 22.05 34.27 -56.90
C ARG A 2 20.76 33.61 -57.40
N ASN A 3 20.70 32.27 -57.48
CA ASN A 3 19.48 31.46 -57.71
C ASN A 3 19.81 29.96 -57.89
N VAL A 4 20.66 29.36 -57.05
CA VAL A 4 20.84 27.89 -57.06
C VAL A 4 20.85 27.25 -55.66
N LEU A 5 20.87 28.01 -54.56
CA LEU A 5 21.06 27.42 -53.22
C LEU A 5 19.80 27.22 -52.37
N PHE A 6 18.59 27.37 -52.93
CA PHE A 6 17.33 27.18 -52.18
C PHE A 6 16.52 25.93 -52.55
N ALA A 7 16.93 25.17 -53.57
CA ALA A 7 16.25 23.93 -53.96
C ALA A 7 16.86 22.66 -53.31
N GLY A 8 18.05 22.75 -52.70
CA GLY A 8 18.76 21.60 -52.11
C GLY A 8 18.43 21.30 -50.64
N ILE A 9 17.76 22.21 -49.93
CA ILE A 9 17.43 22.04 -48.49
C ILE A 9 15.95 21.71 -48.28
N LEU A 10 15.08 21.97 -49.25
CA LEU A 10 13.66 21.55 -49.20
C LEU A 10 13.41 20.12 -49.73
N ALA A 11 14.38 19.49 -50.38
CA ALA A 11 14.23 18.12 -50.90
C ALA A 11 14.67 17.02 -49.90
N CYS A 12 15.28 17.38 -48.77
CA CYS A 12 15.70 16.43 -47.73
C CYS A 12 14.73 16.35 -46.54
N SER A 13 13.64 17.13 -46.52
CA SER A 13 12.64 17.14 -45.44
C SER A 13 11.35 16.38 -45.75
N PHE A 14 11.20 15.81 -46.95
CA PHE A 14 10.07 14.93 -47.34
C PHE A 14 10.41 13.44 -47.39
N GLY A 15 11.60 13.08 -46.90
CA GLY A 15 12.08 11.70 -46.79
C GLY A 15 12.12 11.17 -45.37
N SER A 16 11.34 11.72 -44.42
CA SER A 16 11.08 11.05 -43.15
C SER A 16 10.28 9.77 -43.47
N LEU A 17 11.02 8.70 -43.78
CA LEU A 17 10.65 7.33 -43.47
C LEU A 17 10.04 7.39 -42.06
N HIS A 18 8.70 7.41 -41.97
CA HIS A 18 8.02 7.29 -40.69
C HIS A 18 8.46 5.92 -40.17
N ALA A 19 9.33 5.93 -39.16
CA ALA A 19 9.70 4.71 -38.47
C ALA A 19 8.40 4.06 -38.02
N GLN A 20 8.31 2.75 -38.18
CA GLN A 20 7.14 2.02 -37.73
C GLN A 20 7.06 2.17 -36.21
N GLU A 21 6.05 2.87 -35.71
CA GLU A 21 5.88 3.16 -34.28
C GLU A 21 4.56 2.57 -33.78
N VAL A 22 4.58 2.04 -32.55
CA VAL A 22 3.35 1.66 -31.87
C VAL A 22 2.69 2.91 -31.27
N ASN A 23 1.43 3.11 -31.59
CA ASN A 23 0.58 4.11 -30.99
C ASN A 23 -0.50 3.45 -30.15
N TYR A 24 -1.07 4.21 -29.21
CA TYR A 24 -2.03 3.71 -28.25
C TYR A 24 -3.27 4.61 -28.22
N ASP A 25 -4.43 4.00 -28.37
CA ASP A 25 -5.71 4.65 -28.20
C ASP A 25 -6.34 4.22 -26.88
N GLU A 26 -6.71 5.21 -26.06
CA GLU A 26 -7.45 4.94 -24.83
C GLU A 26 -8.85 4.40 -25.14
N VAL A 27 -9.20 3.35 -24.43
CA VAL A 27 -10.50 2.70 -24.47
C VAL A 27 -11.07 2.59 -23.07
N SER A 28 -12.38 2.78 -22.96
CA SER A 28 -13.13 2.59 -21.72
C SER A 28 -14.08 1.41 -21.88
N PHE A 29 -14.24 0.60 -20.83
CA PHE A 29 -15.19 -0.50 -20.80
C PHE A 29 -15.75 -0.68 -19.38
N THR A 30 -16.88 -1.35 -19.28
CA THR A 30 -17.44 -1.81 -18.02
C THR A 30 -17.32 -3.32 -17.95
N GLN A 31 -16.80 -3.82 -16.84
CA GLN A 31 -16.68 -5.26 -16.59
C GLN A 31 -17.37 -5.58 -15.27
N SER A 32 -18.23 -6.59 -15.23
CA SER A 32 -18.73 -7.08 -13.95
C SER A 32 -17.65 -7.91 -13.27
N ILE A 33 -17.25 -7.49 -12.07
CA ILE A 33 -16.34 -8.22 -11.20
C ILE A 33 -17.19 -8.92 -10.15
N PRO A 34 -17.19 -10.27 -10.10
CA PRO A 34 -18.01 -11.01 -9.15
C PRO A 34 -17.55 -10.80 -7.70
N ALA A 35 -18.43 -11.11 -6.76
CA ALA A 35 -18.08 -11.15 -5.35
C ALA A 35 -17.00 -12.22 -5.07
N LEU A 36 -15.99 -11.84 -4.29
CA LEU A 36 -14.97 -12.73 -3.76
C LEU A 36 -15.42 -13.44 -2.49
N TYR A 37 -16.25 -12.75 -1.69
CA TYR A 37 -16.77 -13.26 -0.42
C TYR A 37 -18.30 -13.34 -0.42
N PRO A 38 -18.92 -14.15 -1.31
CA PRO A 38 -20.37 -14.23 -1.39
C PRO A 38 -21.02 -14.75 -0.10
N SER A 39 -20.31 -15.56 0.69
CA SER A 39 -20.78 -16.04 2.00
C SER A 39 -20.99 -14.91 3.01
N LEU A 40 -20.27 -13.80 2.86
CA LEU A 40 -20.36 -12.63 3.74
C LEU A 40 -21.51 -11.68 3.38
N GLN A 41 -22.23 -11.91 2.27
CA GLN A 41 -23.34 -11.03 1.84
C GLN A 41 -24.52 -11.02 2.82
N GLN A 42 -24.62 -12.04 3.67
CA GLN A 42 -25.67 -12.17 4.68
C GLN A 42 -25.39 -11.33 5.95
N ASN A 43 -24.14 -10.91 6.12
CA ASN A 43 -23.75 -9.98 7.18
C ASN A 43 -24.26 -8.60 6.79
N ILE A 44 -24.83 -7.86 7.75
CA ILE A 44 -25.49 -6.57 7.44
C ILE A 44 -24.99 -5.42 8.31
N SER A 45 -24.19 -5.70 9.33
CA SER A 45 -23.80 -4.72 10.33
C SER A 45 -22.29 -4.61 10.51
N PHE A 46 -21.82 -3.44 10.94
CA PHE A 46 -20.42 -3.19 11.23
C PHE A 46 -20.24 -2.19 12.37
N ASP A 47 -19.09 -2.22 13.02
CA ASP A 47 -18.63 -1.17 13.94
C ASP A 47 -17.24 -0.68 13.56
N VAL A 48 -16.90 0.56 13.94
CA VAL A 48 -15.60 1.17 13.62
C VAL A 48 -14.96 1.76 14.85
N ARG A 49 -13.65 1.51 15.01
CA ARG A 49 -12.80 2.20 15.99
C ARG A 49 -11.55 2.71 15.30
N ALA A 50 -11.23 3.97 15.55
CA ALA A 50 -9.98 4.56 15.11
C ALA A 50 -9.03 4.78 16.29
N SER A 51 -7.74 4.57 16.05
CA SER A 51 -6.67 4.87 16.98
C SER A 51 -5.59 5.69 16.29
N VAL A 52 -5.04 6.71 16.97
CA VAL A 52 -4.02 7.61 16.43
C VAL A 52 -2.66 7.27 17.04
N THR A 53 -1.64 7.09 16.20
CA THR A 53 -0.27 6.79 16.66
C THR A 53 0.64 8.02 16.64
N GLU A 54 1.49 8.16 17.66
CA GLU A 54 2.38 9.30 17.92
C GLU A 54 3.62 9.41 17.00
N ARG A 55 3.66 8.74 15.84
CA ARG A 55 4.85 8.79 14.96
C ARG A 55 4.93 10.10 14.18
N VAL A 56 5.13 11.20 14.90
CA VAL A 56 5.27 12.55 14.39
C VAL A 56 6.66 13.04 14.78
N LYS A 57 7.66 12.63 14.01
CA LYS A 57 9.06 12.97 14.30
C LYS A 57 9.39 14.45 14.03
N ASP A 58 8.48 15.21 13.41
CA ASP A 58 8.73 16.57 12.90
C ASP A 58 7.50 17.52 12.98
N SER A 59 6.62 17.41 13.99
CA SER A 59 5.49 18.36 14.09
C SER A 59 5.91 19.69 14.67
N PHE A 60 5.61 20.78 13.94
CA PHE A 60 5.55 22.15 14.44
C PHE A 60 4.35 22.41 15.38
N LEU A 61 3.65 21.36 15.83
CA LEU A 61 2.47 21.46 16.68
C LEU A 61 2.86 21.51 18.16
N SER A 62 2.18 22.38 18.89
CA SER A 62 2.17 22.34 20.35
C SER A 62 1.51 21.05 20.85
N ALA A 63 1.83 20.65 22.09
CA ALA A 63 1.19 19.50 22.74
C ALA A 63 -0.35 19.63 22.80
N ASP A 64 -0.86 20.87 22.95
CA ASP A 64 -2.29 21.17 22.98
C ASP A 64 -2.99 20.91 21.64
N GLU A 65 -2.35 21.24 20.51
CA GLU A 65 -2.90 20.97 19.18
C GLU A 65 -2.92 19.48 18.88
N LEU A 66 -1.87 18.76 19.30
CA LEU A 66 -1.82 17.31 19.20
C LEU A 66 -2.94 16.64 20.02
N ASN A 67 -3.21 17.15 21.23
CA ASN A 67 -4.28 16.67 22.08
C ASN A 67 -5.66 16.97 21.50
N LYS A 68 -5.89 18.18 20.98
CA LYS A 68 -7.13 18.53 20.29
C LYS A 68 -7.40 17.58 19.12
N MET A 69 -6.38 17.26 18.32
CA MET A 69 -6.48 16.31 17.22
C MET A 69 -6.83 14.90 17.71
N ARG A 70 -6.17 14.40 18.77
CA ARG A 70 -6.53 13.08 19.37
C ARG A 70 -8.00 13.01 19.77
N THR A 71 -8.52 14.04 20.42
CA THR A 71 -9.92 14.08 20.84
C THR A 71 -10.88 13.99 19.64
N VAL A 72 -10.52 14.59 18.49
CA VAL A 72 -11.32 14.48 17.26
C VAL A 72 -11.39 13.04 16.78
N PHE A 73 -10.27 12.32 16.77
CA PHE A 73 -10.21 10.94 16.29
C PHE A 73 -10.71 9.88 17.27
N GLN A 74 -10.81 10.23 18.56
CA GLN A 74 -11.41 9.38 19.59
C GLN A 74 -12.94 9.54 19.68
N SER A 75 -13.52 10.51 18.96
CA SER A 75 -14.97 10.68 18.89
C SER A 75 -15.63 9.53 18.12
N PRO A 76 -16.89 9.15 18.43
CA PRO A 76 -17.63 8.15 17.65
C PRO A 76 -17.65 8.54 16.17
N MET A 77 -17.01 7.72 15.34
CA MET A 77 -16.99 7.94 13.90
C MET A 77 -18.30 7.48 13.30
N ARG A 78 -18.90 8.28 12.42
CA ARG A 78 -20.04 7.88 11.59
C ARG A 78 -19.52 7.69 10.18
N VAL A 79 -19.20 6.46 9.81
CA VAL A 79 -18.70 6.16 8.47
C VAL A 79 -19.76 5.42 7.69
N LYS A 80 -19.73 5.57 6.37
CA LYS A 80 -20.56 4.77 5.47
C LYS A 80 -19.76 3.60 4.95
N PHE A 81 -20.14 2.38 5.30
CA PHE A 81 -19.50 1.18 4.79
C PHE A 81 -20.44 0.52 3.77
N GLY A 82 -20.46 1.06 2.54
CA GLY A 82 -21.35 0.55 1.49
C GLY A 82 -22.83 0.56 1.90
N LYS A 83 -23.44 -0.62 1.90
CA LYS A 83 -24.85 -0.86 2.29
C LYS A 83 -25.01 -1.36 3.73
N PHE A 84 -23.92 -1.60 4.46
CA PHE A 84 -23.98 -2.11 5.83
C PHE A 84 -24.48 -1.04 6.80
N SER A 85 -25.04 -1.48 7.94
CA SER A 85 -25.54 -0.61 9.00
C SER A 85 -24.51 -0.50 10.13
N GLN A 86 -24.20 0.72 10.56
CA GLN A 86 -23.28 0.93 11.67
C GLN A 86 -23.95 0.61 13.02
N VAL A 87 -23.28 -0.16 13.87
CA VAL A 87 -23.68 -0.49 15.25
C VAL A 87 -22.51 -0.20 16.20
N ASP A 88 -22.74 -0.20 17.51
CA ASP A 88 -21.76 0.30 18.48
C ASP A 88 -20.73 -0.76 18.96
N SER A 89 -21.06 -2.04 18.87
CA SER A 89 -20.19 -3.13 19.37
C SER A 89 -20.53 -4.55 18.95
N THR A 90 -21.66 -4.76 18.27
CA THR A 90 -22.17 -6.09 17.88
C THR A 90 -22.19 -6.27 16.37
N GLY A 91 -21.30 -5.59 15.65
CA GLY A 91 -21.24 -5.68 14.20
C GLY A 91 -20.89 -7.09 13.76
N ASP A 92 -21.39 -7.50 12.59
CA ASP A 92 -20.90 -8.69 11.91
C ASP A 92 -19.43 -8.51 11.46
N PHE A 93 -19.03 -7.25 11.29
CA PHE A 93 -17.67 -6.81 11.00
C PHE A 93 -17.16 -5.79 12.01
N HIS A 94 -15.94 -5.99 12.50
CA HIS A 94 -15.21 -5.03 13.32
C HIS A 94 -14.15 -4.33 12.48
N VAL A 95 -14.31 -3.04 12.25
CA VAL A 95 -13.34 -2.22 11.51
C VAL A 95 -12.41 -1.53 12.49
N VAL A 96 -11.12 -1.84 12.39
CA VAL A 96 -10.07 -1.17 13.15
C VAL A 96 -9.29 -0.26 12.21
N VAL A 97 -9.35 1.03 12.46
CA VAL A 97 -8.62 2.05 11.72
C VAL A 97 -7.45 2.52 12.55
N LEU A 98 -6.26 2.48 11.97
CA LEU A 98 -5.08 3.08 12.55
C LEU A 98 -4.70 4.32 11.76
N ILE A 99 -4.53 5.41 12.47
CA ILE A 99 -4.19 6.71 11.93
C ILE A 99 -2.71 6.95 12.27
N GLN A 100 -1.84 6.83 11.26
CA GLN A 100 -0.39 6.98 11.41
C GLN A 100 0.11 8.29 10.81
N ARG A 101 1.12 8.87 11.48
CA ARG A 101 2.03 9.91 10.97
C ARG A 101 1.33 11.17 10.44
N PHE A 102 1.41 12.27 11.20
CA PHE A 102 1.08 13.60 10.70
C PHE A 102 2.31 14.23 10.03
N LYS A 103 2.33 14.38 8.70
CA LYS A 103 3.34 15.20 8.01
C LYS A 103 2.70 16.49 7.53
N TRP A 104 3.03 17.62 8.16
CA TRP A 104 2.61 18.91 7.64
C TRP A 104 3.40 19.26 6.37
N VAL A 105 2.69 19.38 5.25
CA VAL A 105 3.22 19.86 3.97
C VAL A 105 2.74 21.30 3.82
N LYS A 106 3.68 22.24 3.60
CA LYS A 106 3.31 23.54 3.04
C LYS A 106 2.83 23.27 1.61
N PRO A 107 1.61 23.69 1.20
CA PRO A 107 1.17 23.55 -0.17
C PRO A 107 2.24 24.14 -1.09
N ALA A 108 2.80 23.32 -1.99
CA ALA A 108 3.66 23.86 -3.03
C ALA A 108 2.79 24.77 -3.90
N ALA A 109 3.20 26.02 -4.09
CA ALA A 109 2.43 27.04 -4.81
C ALA A 109 2.15 26.72 -6.30
N SER A 110 2.51 25.54 -6.79
CA SER A 110 2.62 25.21 -8.21
C SER A 110 1.97 23.90 -8.66
N SER A 111 1.19 23.20 -7.82
CA SER A 111 0.67 21.85 -8.17
C SER A 111 -0.84 21.72 -8.34
N MET A 112 -1.59 22.81 -8.51
CA MET A 112 -2.99 22.71 -8.98
C MET A 112 -3.11 23.19 -10.43
N PRO A 113 -3.80 22.43 -11.31
CA PRO A 113 -4.10 22.90 -12.66
C PRO A 113 -4.93 24.18 -12.57
N MET A 114 -4.49 25.22 -13.30
CA MET A 114 -5.18 26.50 -13.41
C MET A 114 -6.56 26.32 -14.05
N GLN A 115 -7.58 25.94 -13.29
CA GLN A 115 -8.97 26.22 -13.64
C GLN A 115 -9.77 26.53 -12.39
N MET A 116 -10.41 27.70 -12.44
CA MET A 116 -11.32 28.32 -11.47
C MET A 116 -10.65 28.88 -10.20
N SER A 117 -10.53 30.21 -10.19
CA SER A 117 -10.70 31.20 -9.10
C SER A 117 -10.77 30.70 -7.64
N ALA A 118 -9.95 29.75 -7.22
CA ALA A 118 -9.85 29.33 -5.84
C ALA A 118 -8.79 30.20 -5.13
N PRO A 119 -9.05 30.64 -3.88
CA PRO A 119 -8.07 31.39 -3.11
C PRO A 119 -6.79 30.57 -2.97
N LYS A 120 -5.62 31.25 -3.02
CA LYS A 120 -4.31 30.63 -2.78
C LYS A 120 -4.37 29.86 -1.45
N PRO A 121 -4.02 28.56 -1.40
CA PRO A 121 -3.98 27.84 -0.13
C PRO A 121 -2.83 28.39 0.72
N THR A 122 -3.17 29.15 1.76
CA THR A 122 -2.21 29.78 2.69
C THR A 122 -1.95 28.92 3.95
N GLY A 123 -2.67 27.81 4.13
CA GLY A 123 -2.58 26.96 5.33
C GLY A 123 -1.67 25.72 5.17
N LEU A 124 -1.02 25.32 6.26
CA LEU A 124 -0.32 24.03 6.39
C LEU A 124 -1.32 22.86 6.23
N ALA A 125 -0.95 21.73 5.60
CA ALA A 125 -1.78 20.51 5.56
C ALA A 125 -1.10 19.26 6.13
N ALA A 126 -1.73 18.58 7.08
CA ALA A 126 -1.24 17.34 7.69
C ALA A 126 -1.63 16.18 6.82
N ASN A 127 -0.64 15.55 6.19
CA ASN A 127 -0.83 14.24 5.61
C ASN A 127 -0.91 13.21 6.72
N VAL A 128 -1.92 12.35 6.66
CA VAL A 128 -2.20 11.29 7.61
C VAL A 128 -2.36 9.99 6.84
N ALA A 129 -1.64 8.95 7.23
CA ALA A 129 -1.82 7.61 6.69
C ALA A 129 -2.93 6.89 7.46
N LEU A 130 -3.87 6.29 6.73
CA LEU A 130 -4.95 5.48 7.29
C LEU A 130 -4.72 4.01 6.97
N HIS A 131 -4.54 3.18 7.99
CA HIS A 131 -4.45 1.73 7.83
C HIS A 131 -5.73 1.12 8.34
N THR A 132 -6.52 0.55 7.43
CA THR A 132 -7.81 -0.03 7.75
C THR A 132 -7.71 -1.55 7.78
N ARG A 133 -8.22 -2.16 8.85
CA ARG A 133 -8.38 -3.61 8.99
C ARG A 133 -9.83 -3.95 9.25
N VAL A 134 -10.32 -5.04 8.66
CA VAL A 134 -11.67 -5.56 8.90
C VAL A 134 -11.56 -6.98 9.42
N TYR A 135 -12.20 -7.24 10.56
CA TYR A 135 -12.35 -8.56 11.14
C TYR A 135 -13.80 -9.00 11.08
N ASP A 136 -14.06 -10.30 10.96
CA ASP A 136 -15.39 -10.83 11.26
C ASP A 136 -15.67 -10.76 12.78
N LYS A 137 -16.93 -11.01 13.15
CA LYS A 137 -17.36 -11.15 14.55
C LYS A 137 -16.68 -12.29 15.34
N PHE A 138 -15.90 -13.15 14.70
CA PHE A 138 -15.15 -14.24 15.33
C PHE A 138 -13.66 -13.90 15.49
N GLY A 139 -13.21 -12.72 15.03
CA GLY A 139 -11.83 -12.27 15.11
C GLY A 139 -10.95 -12.66 13.92
N THR A 140 -11.52 -13.21 12.86
CA THR A 140 -10.79 -13.55 11.64
C THR A 140 -10.55 -12.29 10.82
N LEU A 141 -9.29 -12.01 10.47
CA LEU A 141 -8.92 -10.88 9.62
C LEU A 141 -9.39 -11.17 8.19
N LEU A 142 -10.27 -10.31 7.65
CA LEU A 142 -10.84 -10.43 6.31
C LEU A 142 -10.25 -9.42 5.31
N TYR A 143 -9.69 -8.33 5.82
CA TYR A 143 -9.16 -7.23 5.01
C TYR A 143 -8.08 -6.48 5.78
N ASP A 144 -6.96 -6.19 5.12
CA ASP A 144 -5.88 -5.37 5.67
C ASP A 144 -5.31 -4.47 4.56
N GLU A 145 -5.53 -3.15 4.69
CA GLU A 145 -5.03 -2.13 3.77
C GLU A 145 -3.74 -1.48 4.29
N SER A 146 -2.94 -2.20 5.08
CA SER A 146 -1.72 -1.63 5.66
C SER A 146 -0.63 -1.30 4.63
N GLU A 147 -0.64 -1.94 3.46
CA GLU A 147 0.37 -1.72 2.40
C GLU A 147 0.00 -0.59 1.41
N ASN A 148 -1.29 -0.36 1.19
CA ASN A 148 -1.83 0.65 0.26
C ASN A 148 -2.68 1.69 1.01
N TYR A 149 -2.11 2.30 2.04
CA TYR A 149 -2.84 3.25 2.87
C TYR A 149 -3.15 4.56 2.11
N PRO A 150 -4.39 5.08 2.14
CA PRO A 150 -4.65 6.43 1.66
C PRO A 150 -3.93 7.44 2.55
N GLU A 151 -3.19 8.36 1.93
CA GLU A 151 -2.69 9.58 2.58
C GLU A 151 -3.75 10.67 2.48
N LEU A 152 -4.28 11.11 3.61
CA LEU A 152 -5.24 12.21 3.70
C LEU A 152 -4.53 13.51 4.06
N SER A 153 -4.65 14.55 3.24
CA SER A 153 -4.20 15.90 3.61
C SER A 153 -5.30 16.65 4.37
N ILE A 154 -5.03 16.99 5.63
CA ILE A 154 -5.92 17.71 6.55
C ILE A 154 -5.32 19.10 6.81
N PRO A 155 -5.84 20.20 6.23
CA PRO A 155 -5.31 21.53 6.48
C PRO A 155 -5.55 22.00 7.91
N ALA A 156 -4.56 22.71 8.43
CA ALA A 156 -4.46 23.20 9.80
C ALA A 156 -5.47 24.32 10.06
N GLU A 157 -5.77 25.13 9.05
CA GLU A 157 -6.50 26.37 9.22
C GLU A 157 -7.47 26.65 8.04
N SER A 158 -8.46 27.48 8.39
CA SER A 158 -9.65 28.04 7.72
C SER A 158 -9.95 27.89 6.22
N ASP A 159 -9.00 27.58 5.35
CA ASP A 159 -9.13 27.86 3.90
C ASP A 159 -9.47 26.62 3.06
N TRP A 160 -10.51 25.89 3.47
CA TRP A 160 -11.24 25.04 2.52
C TRP A 160 -12.26 25.92 1.80
N GLY A 161 -12.28 25.85 0.46
CA GLY A 161 -13.17 26.63 -0.39
C GLY A 161 -14.64 26.55 0.03
N SER A 162 -15.41 27.55 -0.42
CA SER A 162 -16.77 27.94 -0.04
C SER A 162 -17.89 26.87 -0.14
N GLY A 163 -17.58 25.60 -0.37
CA GLY A 163 -18.54 24.48 -0.42
C GLY A 163 -18.76 23.77 0.91
N TYR A 164 -17.87 23.93 1.89
CA TYR A 164 -18.05 23.37 3.24
C TYR A 164 -18.47 24.48 4.20
N ASP A 165 -19.78 24.54 4.45
CA ASP A 165 -20.43 25.48 5.34
C ASP A 165 -19.74 25.56 6.72
N ARG A 166 -19.76 26.74 7.35
CA ARG A 166 -18.96 27.27 8.49
C ARG A 166 -18.83 26.36 9.73
N LYS A 167 -18.30 25.15 9.60
CA LYS A 167 -18.07 24.19 10.72
C LYS A 167 -16.66 24.35 11.29
N ASP A 168 -16.53 24.14 12.59
CA ASP A 168 -15.23 24.23 13.27
C ASP A 168 -14.19 23.26 12.65
N PRO A 169 -12.88 23.59 12.71
CA PRO A 169 -11.81 22.74 12.16
C PRO A 169 -11.85 21.28 12.62
N LYS A 170 -12.28 21.01 13.86
CA LYS A 170 -12.44 19.65 14.40
C LYS A 170 -13.51 18.87 13.64
N THR A 171 -14.67 19.47 13.45
CA THR A 171 -15.79 18.85 12.73
C THR A 171 -15.43 18.54 11.28
N ARG A 172 -14.67 19.42 10.62
CA ARG A 172 -14.19 19.21 9.24
C ARG A 172 -13.18 18.06 9.15
N THR A 173 -12.21 18.04 10.06
CA THR A 173 -11.22 16.95 10.18
C THR A 173 -11.91 15.60 10.37
N LEU A 174 -12.92 15.55 11.24
CA LEU A 174 -13.71 14.34 11.47
C LEU A 174 -14.44 13.88 10.20
N ILE A 175 -15.09 14.79 9.46
CA ILE A 175 -15.80 14.46 8.21
C ILE A 175 -14.84 13.94 7.15
N ALA A 176 -13.73 14.64 6.88
CA ALA A 176 -12.75 14.22 5.88
C ALA A 176 -12.14 12.84 6.21
N THR A 177 -11.95 12.57 7.49
CA THR A 177 -11.48 11.27 7.97
C THR A 177 -12.54 10.19 7.78
N GLN A 178 -13.80 10.48 8.10
CA GLN A 178 -14.91 9.55 7.88
C GLN A 178 -15.06 9.20 6.40
N GLU A 179 -14.95 10.20 5.51
CA GLU A 179 -14.97 10.00 4.06
C GLU A 179 -13.79 9.14 3.58
N ALA A 180 -12.58 9.40 4.08
CA ALA A 180 -11.39 8.64 3.72
C ALA A 180 -11.45 7.18 4.22
N ILE A 181 -11.96 6.95 5.44
CA ILE A 181 -12.21 5.60 5.96
C ILE A 181 -13.26 4.91 5.07
N SER A 182 -14.37 5.58 4.77
CA SER A 182 -15.40 5.06 3.87
C SER A 182 -14.84 4.68 2.49
N ALA A 183 -13.94 5.49 1.94
CA ALA A 183 -13.29 5.21 0.66
C ALA A 183 -12.35 4.00 0.75
N SER A 184 -11.53 3.89 1.81
CA SER A 184 -10.64 2.74 2.06
C SER A 184 -11.43 1.42 2.14
N LEU A 185 -12.62 1.49 2.72
CA LEU A 185 -13.51 0.34 2.89
C LEU A 185 -14.27 -0.05 1.61
N LEU A 186 -14.35 0.81 0.60
CA LEU A 186 -15.09 0.53 -0.63
C LEU A 186 -14.57 -0.73 -1.33
N THR A 187 -13.25 -0.94 -1.32
CA THR A 187 -12.62 -2.13 -1.88
C THR A 187 -13.17 -3.40 -1.23
N PHE A 188 -13.26 -3.44 0.09
CA PHE A 188 -13.82 -4.60 0.80
C PHE A 188 -15.32 -4.80 0.51
N VAL A 189 -16.12 -3.72 0.46
CA VAL A 189 -17.55 -3.84 0.08
C VAL A 189 -17.68 -4.46 -1.32
N ASN A 190 -16.86 -4.01 -2.26
CA ASN A 190 -16.83 -4.50 -3.62
C ASN A 190 -16.40 -5.98 -3.68
N GLN A 191 -15.53 -6.43 -2.77
CA GLN A 191 -15.19 -7.86 -2.64
C GLN A 191 -16.36 -8.69 -2.10
N ILE A 192 -17.23 -8.15 -1.24
CA ILE A 192 -18.41 -8.89 -0.73
C ILE A 192 -19.53 -8.97 -1.76
N TYR A 193 -19.84 -7.86 -2.44
CA TYR A 193 -21.02 -7.78 -3.32
C TYR A 193 -20.71 -7.86 -4.81
N GLY A 194 -19.44 -7.85 -5.18
CA GLY A 194 -19.03 -7.57 -6.56
C GLY A 194 -19.25 -6.10 -6.91
N PHE A 195 -18.76 -5.69 -8.08
CA PHE A 195 -18.93 -4.34 -8.59
C PHE A 195 -18.74 -4.29 -10.10
N THR A 196 -19.21 -3.23 -10.74
CA THR A 196 -19.05 -3.01 -12.18
C THR A 196 -18.35 -1.68 -12.42
N PRO A 197 -17.01 -1.62 -12.31
CA PRO A 197 -16.28 -0.40 -12.55
C PRO A 197 -16.27 -0.04 -14.04
N LYS A 198 -16.18 1.26 -14.33
CA LYS A 198 -15.72 1.74 -15.62
C LYS A 198 -14.20 1.77 -15.59
N LEU A 199 -13.57 0.89 -16.36
CA LEU A 199 -12.12 0.73 -16.45
C LEU A 199 -11.63 1.38 -17.74
N THR A 200 -10.41 1.90 -17.70
CA THR A 200 -9.70 2.43 -18.88
C THR A 200 -8.48 1.58 -19.17
N SER A 201 -8.21 1.37 -20.45
CA SER A 201 -6.99 0.70 -20.94
C SER A 201 -6.64 1.26 -22.32
N LYS A 202 -5.72 0.60 -23.03
CA LYS A 202 -5.23 1.03 -24.34
C LYS A 202 -5.30 -0.10 -25.35
N LEU A 203 -5.77 0.21 -26.55
CA LEU A 203 -5.54 -0.60 -27.75
C LEU A 203 -4.34 -0.05 -28.50
N ALA A 204 -3.45 -0.93 -28.93
CA ALA A 204 -2.27 -0.57 -29.68
C ALA A 204 -2.46 -0.80 -31.19
N TYR A 205 -2.00 0.15 -32.00
CA TYR A 205 -1.92 0.05 -33.46
C TYR A 205 -0.52 0.46 -33.93
N LEU A 206 -0.22 0.16 -35.20
CA LEU A 206 1.06 0.50 -35.82
C LEU A 206 0.86 1.65 -36.81
N ASP A 207 1.67 2.70 -36.71
CA ASP A 207 1.77 3.76 -37.72
C ASP A 207 2.99 3.51 -38.64
N GLY A 208 3.04 4.16 -39.80
CA GLY A 208 4.15 4.06 -40.75
C GLY A 208 4.17 2.75 -41.56
N VAL A 209 3.10 1.96 -41.52
CA VAL A 209 3.01 0.60 -42.08
C VAL A 209 2.93 0.55 -43.61
N LYS A 210 2.95 1.72 -44.28
CA LYS A 210 2.56 1.93 -45.69
C LYS A 210 3.21 0.99 -46.73
N LYS A 211 4.34 0.36 -46.41
CA LYS A 211 5.08 -0.54 -47.31
C LYS A 211 4.92 -2.05 -47.06
N LYS A 212 4.19 -2.49 -46.03
CA LYS A 212 4.12 -3.93 -45.65
C LYS A 212 2.69 -4.45 -45.58
N SER A 213 2.26 -5.17 -46.62
CA SER A 213 0.88 -5.68 -46.77
C SER A 213 0.42 -6.55 -45.60
N GLU A 214 1.32 -7.32 -45.00
CA GLU A 214 1.02 -8.21 -43.86
C GLU A 214 0.75 -7.47 -42.54
N LEU A 215 1.20 -6.22 -42.40
CA LEU A 215 1.02 -5.41 -41.20
C LEU A 215 -0.13 -4.39 -41.33
N LYS A 216 -0.60 -4.11 -42.55
CA LYS A 216 -1.70 -3.16 -42.82
C LYS A 216 -2.96 -3.49 -42.03
N GLN A 217 -3.17 -4.76 -41.69
CA GLN A 217 -4.35 -5.22 -40.97
C GLN A 217 -4.43 -4.69 -39.53
N PHE A 218 -3.33 -4.24 -38.90
CA PHE A 218 -3.36 -3.73 -37.52
C PHE A 218 -4.23 -2.48 -37.37
N GLU A 219 -4.03 -1.50 -38.25
CA GLU A 219 -4.73 -0.21 -38.16
C GLU A 219 -6.24 -0.40 -38.41
N ASP A 220 -6.60 -1.13 -39.47
CA ASP A 220 -7.99 -1.42 -39.82
C ASP A 220 -8.73 -2.20 -38.72
N GLN A 221 -8.09 -3.23 -38.17
CA GLN A 221 -8.67 -4.05 -37.09
C GLN A 221 -8.89 -3.22 -35.81
N VAL A 222 -7.92 -2.40 -35.42
CA VAL A 222 -8.00 -1.60 -34.19
C VAL A 222 -9.04 -0.49 -34.31
N GLU A 223 -9.14 0.20 -35.45
CA GLU A 223 -10.15 1.25 -35.64
C GLU A 223 -11.57 0.67 -35.65
N GLN A 224 -11.77 -0.50 -36.26
CA GLN A 224 -13.05 -1.20 -36.21
C GLN A 224 -13.42 -1.60 -34.78
N LEU A 225 -12.49 -2.23 -34.04
CA LEU A 225 -12.73 -2.63 -32.66
C LEU A 225 -12.97 -1.45 -31.72
N ARG A 226 -12.23 -0.35 -31.91
CA ARG A 226 -12.43 0.90 -31.18
C ARG A 226 -13.83 1.46 -31.43
N THR A 227 -14.27 1.47 -32.68
CA THR A 227 -15.60 1.92 -33.06
C THR A 227 -16.68 1.06 -32.41
N LEU A 228 -16.53 -0.25 -32.45
CA LEU A 228 -17.45 -1.20 -31.81
C LEU A 228 -17.50 -0.99 -30.29
N LEU A 229 -16.35 -0.85 -29.64
CA LEU A 229 -16.30 -0.66 -28.20
C LEU A 229 -16.96 0.66 -27.76
N ARG A 230 -16.82 1.72 -28.55
CA ARG A 230 -17.48 3.02 -28.29
C ARG A 230 -18.99 3.01 -28.53
N LYS A 231 -19.46 2.28 -29.55
CA LYS A 231 -20.86 2.31 -29.98
C LYS A 231 -21.71 1.21 -29.36
N GLU A 232 -21.12 0.03 -29.17
CA GLU A 232 -21.85 -1.21 -28.88
C GLU A 232 -21.42 -1.85 -27.55
N GLY A 233 -20.22 -1.56 -27.06
CA GLY A 233 -19.74 -1.99 -25.74
C GLY A 233 -18.81 -3.21 -25.77
N SER A 234 -18.45 -3.72 -24.58
CA SER A 234 -17.41 -4.75 -24.41
C SER A 234 -17.79 -6.11 -24.98
N ALA A 235 -19.07 -6.48 -24.99
CA ALA A 235 -19.53 -7.77 -25.51
C ALA A 235 -19.31 -7.87 -27.04
N GLN A 236 -19.74 -6.87 -27.80
CA GLN A 236 -19.58 -6.83 -29.25
C GLN A 236 -18.12 -6.66 -29.66
N PHE A 237 -17.35 -5.88 -28.88
CA PHE A 237 -15.90 -5.82 -29.03
C PHE A 237 -15.25 -7.20 -28.89
N LEU A 238 -15.60 -7.97 -27.86
CA LEU A 238 -15.06 -9.30 -27.63
C LEU A 238 -15.42 -10.27 -28.76
N THR A 239 -16.67 -10.29 -29.20
CA THR A 239 -17.12 -11.11 -30.33
C THR A 239 -16.34 -10.77 -31.61
N ALA A 240 -16.20 -9.48 -31.94
CA ALA A 240 -15.47 -9.06 -33.13
C ALA A 240 -13.96 -9.36 -33.04
N SER A 241 -13.39 -9.28 -31.84
CA SER A 241 -11.95 -9.55 -31.63
C SER A 241 -11.55 -10.99 -31.93
N GLU A 242 -12.49 -11.94 -31.89
CA GLU A 242 -12.21 -13.37 -32.14
C GLU A 242 -11.61 -13.64 -33.51
N ALA A 243 -12.06 -12.92 -34.54
CA ALA A 243 -11.53 -13.04 -35.89
C ALA A 243 -10.07 -12.54 -35.99
N TYR A 244 -9.61 -11.71 -35.04
CA TYR A 244 -8.30 -11.05 -35.09
C TYR A 244 -7.26 -11.70 -34.17
N LEU A 245 -7.69 -12.51 -33.21
CA LEU A 245 -6.77 -13.22 -32.29
C LEU A 245 -5.69 -14.03 -33.02
N PRO A 246 -5.99 -14.87 -34.04
CA PRO A 246 -4.94 -15.66 -34.71
C PRO A 246 -3.90 -14.79 -35.41
N PHE A 247 -4.32 -13.63 -35.94
CA PHE A 247 -3.41 -12.67 -36.55
C PHE A 247 -2.50 -12.03 -35.51
N TRP A 248 -3.05 -11.56 -34.38
CA TRP A 248 -2.23 -10.98 -33.32
C TRP A 248 -1.30 -11.99 -32.66
N GLU A 249 -1.71 -13.25 -32.47
CA GLU A 249 -0.83 -14.32 -31.96
C GLU A 249 0.37 -14.57 -32.89
N LYS A 250 0.12 -14.59 -34.21
CA LYS A 250 1.21 -14.64 -35.21
C LYS A 250 2.14 -13.42 -35.08
N MET A 251 1.61 -12.24 -34.82
CA MET A 251 2.39 -10.99 -34.72
C MET A 251 3.15 -10.85 -33.39
N ALA A 252 2.66 -11.48 -32.30
CA ALA A 252 3.37 -11.54 -31.01
C ALA A 252 4.72 -12.30 -31.12
N SER A 253 4.85 -13.19 -32.10
CA SER A 253 6.07 -13.94 -32.41
C SER A 253 6.80 -13.45 -33.67
N TYR A 254 6.44 -12.26 -34.18
CA TYR A 254 6.92 -11.74 -35.46
C TYR A 254 8.46 -11.74 -35.57
N LYS A 255 8.96 -12.17 -36.75
CA LYS A 255 10.37 -12.19 -37.13
C LYS A 255 10.62 -11.56 -38.52
N GLY A 256 9.59 -10.95 -39.11
CA GLY A 256 9.69 -10.35 -40.44
C GLY A 256 10.37 -8.99 -40.43
N GLU A 257 10.27 -8.27 -41.55
CA GLU A 257 10.94 -6.99 -41.73
C GLU A 257 10.28 -5.87 -40.90
N GLY A 258 11.07 -4.93 -40.40
CA GLY A 258 10.60 -3.74 -39.66
C GLY A 258 11.07 -3.69 -38.23
N GLU A 259 10.47 -2.78 -37.46
CA GLU A 259 10.72 -2.69 -36.03
C GLU A 259 10.00 -3.83 -35.31
N VAL A 260 10.64 -5.00 -35.30
CA VAL A 260 10.11 -6.27 -34.76
C VAL A 260 9.50 -6.09 -33.37
N ASN A 261 10.15 -5.31 -32.51
CA ASN A 261 9.66 -5.06 -31.16
C ASN A 261 8.35 -4.27 -31.17
N GLU A 262 8.17 -3.29 -32.06
CA GLU A 262 6.94 -2.48 -32.13
C GLU A 262 5.75 -3.34 -32.56
N VAL A 263 5.93 -4.26 -33.52
CA VAL A 263 4.90 -5.25 -33.92
C VAL A 263 4.49 -6.11 -32.74
N LYS A 264 5.48 -6.65 -32.03
CA LYS A 264 5.24 -7.51 -30.87
C LYS A 264 4.54 -6.76 -29.74
N ARG A 265 4.91 -5.50 -29.47
CA ARG A 265 4.21 -4.69 -28.47
C ARG A 265 2.75 -4.49 -28.81
N ALA A 266 2.44 -4.12 -30.06
CA ALA A 266 1.07 -3.91 -30.49
C ALA A 266 0.22 -5.18 -30.33
N ALA A 267 0.76 -6.32 -30.79
CA ALA A 267 0.12 -7.62 -30.65
C ALA A 267 -0.10 -8.00 -29.18
N LEU A 268 0.94 -7.96 -28.35
CA LEU A 268 0.89 -8.41 -26.96
C LEU A 268 0.01 -7.50 -26.09
N GLN A 269 -0.01 -6.19 -26.34
CA GLN A 269 -0.95 -5.26 -25.68
C GLN A 269 -2.40 -5.68 -25.95
N ASN A 270 -2.76 -5.88 -27.22
CA ASN A 270 -4.13 -6.19 -27.62
C ASN A 270 -4.56 -7.59 -27.16
N LEU A 271 -3.67 -8.59 -27.30
CA LEU A 271 -3.91 -9.94 -26.81
C LEU A 271 -4.12 -9.96 -25.30
N SER A 272 -3.27 -9.26 -24.53
CA SER A 272 -3.42 -9.16 -23.07
C SER A 272 -4.78 -8.57 -22.69
N LEU A 273 -5.15 -7.44 -23.29
CA LEU A 273 -6.44 -6.79 -23.00
C LEU A 273 -7.63 -7.69 -23.34
N VAL A 274 -7.64 -8.33 -24.52
CA VAL A 274 -8.74 -9.22 -24.89
C VAL A 274 -8.81 -10.44 -23.97
N SER A 275 -7.67 -11.05 -23.63
CA SER A 275 -7.62 -12.17 -22.67
C SER A 275 -8.15 -11.79 -21.29
N ILE A 276 -7.78 -10.60 -20.77
CA ILE A 276 -8.33 -10.05 -19.52
C ILE A 276 -9.86 -9.95 -19.61
N LEU A 277 -10.38 -9.34 -20.68
CA LEU A 277 -11.81 -9.12 -20.88
C LEU A 277 -12.60 -10.42 -21.06
N LYS A 278 -11.99 -11.46 -21.65
CA LYS A 278 -12.58 -12.80 -21.74
C LYS A 278 -12.53 -13.60 -20.44
N GLY A 279 -11.77 -13.15 -19.44
CA GLY A 279 -11.50 -13.90 -18.21
C GLY A 279 -10.47 -15.02 -18.37
N ASP A 280 -9.73 -15.06 -19.48
CA ASP A 280 -8.61 -16.00 -19.70
C ASP A 280 -7.33 -15.42 -19.08
N PHE A 281 -7.32 -15.39 -17.74
CA PHE A 281 -6.29 -14.71 -16.96
C PHE A 281 -4.90 -15.36 -17.09
N GLU A 282 -4.84 -16.66 -17.35
CA GLU A 282 -3.58 -17.38 -17.57
C GLU A 282 -2.90 -16.91 -18.86
N LYS A 283 -3.66 -16.80 -19.96
CA LYS A 283 -3.11 -16.24 -21.21
C LYS A 283 -2.79 -14.76 -21.08
N ALA A 284 -3.63 -13.99 -20.38
CA ALA A 284 -3.35 -12.58 -20.14
C ALA A 284 -1.98 -12.40 -19.44
N ASP A 285 -1.72 -13.14 -18.37
CA ASP A 285 -0.45 -13.09 -17.64
C ASP A 285 0.74 -13.52 -18.51
N ALA A 286 0.57 -14.57 -19.32
CA ALA A 286 1.59 -15.01 -20.26
C ALA A 286 1.94 -13.94 -21.30
N TYR A 287 0.94 -13.24 -21.85
CA TYR A 287 1.14 -12.15 -22.81
C TYR A 287 1.78 -10.91 -22.17
N ILE A 288 1.36 -10.53 -20.96
CA ILE A 288 1.97 -9.43 -20.20
C ILE A 288 3.45 -9.76 -19.89
N THR A 289 3.73 -10.98 -19.46
CA THR A 289 5.09 -11.45 -19.18
C THR A 289 5.97 -11.38 -20.43
N ALA A 290 5.45 -11.76 -21.60
CA ALA A 290 6.16 -11.62 -22.86
C ALA A 290 6.34 -10.16 -23.31
N TYR A 291 5.46 -9.25 -22.88
CA TYR A 291 5.46 -7.84 -23.23
C TYR A 291 6.49 -7.02 -22.43
N LYS A 292 6.61 -7.27 -21.13
CA LYS A 292 7.49 -6.55 -20.20
C LYS A 292 8.94 -6.33 -20.68
N PRO A 293 9.63 -7.31 -21.32
CA PRO A 293 11.01 -7.13 -21.77
C PRO A 293 11.16 -6.16 -22.94
N ILE A 294 10.11 -6.01 -23.74
CA ILE A 294 10.15 -5.17 -24.94
C ILE A 294 9.46 -3.83 -24.74
N ASP A 295 8.65 -3.63 -23.70
CA ASP A 295 7.87 -2.41 -23.46
C ASP A 295 8.75 -1.17 -23.21
N LYS A 296 8.34 -0.03 -23.79
CA LYS A 296 9.02 1.26 -23.64
C LYS A 296 8.34 2.09 -22.56
N PRO A 297 9.09 2.71 -21.64
CA PRO A 297 8.50 3.62 -20.67
C PRO A 297 7.92 4.86 -21.36
N VAL A 298 6.68 5.19 -21.04
CA VAL A 298 5.97 6.40 -21.44
C VAL A 298 6.05 7.40 -20.30
N LYS A 299 6.19 8.70 -20.62
CA LYS A 299 6.15 9.77 -19.62
C LYS A 299 4.69 10.14 -19.33
N SER A 300 4.23 10.01 -18.10
CA SER A 300 2.96 10.62 -17.65
C SER A 300 3.22 12.01 -17.06
N LEU A 301 2.19 12.89 -17.12
CA LEU A 301 2.09 14.27 -16.60
C LEU A 301 3.40 14.95 -16.16
N PHE A 302 3.77 16.02 -16.86
CA PHE A 302 4.96 16.86 -16.61
C PHE A 302 6.32 16.14 -16.74
N GLY A 303 6.36 14.92 -17.27
CA GLY A 303 7.60 14.22 -17.59
C GLY A 303 8.37 13.69 -16.38
N LEU A 304 7.74 13.72 -15.20
CA LEU A 304 8.34 13.35 -13.91
C LEU A 304 8.15 11.86 -13.57
N ILE A 305 7.19 11.18 -14.19
CA ILE A 305 6.88 9.78 -13.93
C ILE A 305 7.03 8.99 -15.24
N LYS A 306 7.82 7.90 -15.18
CA LYS A 306 7.93 6.93 -16.27
C LYS A 306 7.06 5.73 -15.92
N THR A 307 6.01 5.48 -16.69
CA THR A 307 5.16 4.29 -16.57
C THR A 307 5.33 3.38 -17.78
N ARG A 308 4.97 2.11 -17.68
CA ARG A 308 4.95 1.15 -18.79
C ARG A 308 3.52 0.68 -19.01
N ASN A 309 3.15 0.43 -20.26
CA ASN A 309 1.82 -0.07 -20.58
C ASN A 309 1.63 -1.52 -20.08
N SER A 310 2.72 -2.29 -20.00
CA SER A 310 2.71 -3.61 -19.38
C SER A 310 2.31 -3.57 -17.91
N ASP A 311 2.72 -2.52 -17.19
CA ASP A 311 2.44 -2.36 -15.76
C ASP A 311 0.96 -1.95 -15.56
N ASP A 312 0.44 -1.10 -16.45
CA ASP A 312 -1.00 -0.75 -16.49
C ASP A 312 -1.87 -2.02 -16.72
N LEU A 313 -1.45 -2.92 -17.63
CA LEU A 313 -2.15 -4.18 -17.90
C LEU A 313 -2.05 -5.18 -16.74
N GLU A 314 -0.90 -5.27 -16.08
CA GLU A 314 -0.71 -6.11 -14.89
C GLU A 314 -1.60 -5.66 -13.74
N LEU A 315 -1.68 -4.35 -13.49
CA LEU A 315 -2.59 -3.78 -12.51
C LEU A 315 -4.05 -4.08 -12.86
N LEU A 316 -4.44 -3.92 -14.13
CA LEU A 316 -5.78 -4.24 -14.61
C LEU A 316 -6.12 -5.73 -14.42
N LEU A 317 -5.18 -6.63 -14.76
CA LEU A 317 -5.33 -8.06 -14.55
C LEU A 317 -5.52 -8.38 -13.06
N TYR A 318 -4.70 -7.81 -12.18
CA TYR A 318 -4.81 -7.99 -10.73
C TYR A 318 -6.18 -7.52 -10.20
N MET A 319 -6.66 -6.36 -10.67
CA MET A 319 -7.96 -5.81 -10.25
C MET A 319 -9.14 -6.70 -10.65
N ILE A 320 -9.09 -7.34 -11.82
CA ILE A 320 -10.20 -8.15 -12.36
C ILE A 320 -10.11 -9.63 -11.92
N GLN A 321 -8.91 -10.19 -11.89
CA GLN A 321 -8.69 -11.62 -11.59
C GLN A 321 -8.96 -11.96 -10.13
N ALA A 322 -8.96 -10.96 -9.22
CA ALA A 322 -9.00 -11.09 -7.77
C ALA A 322 -9.47 -12.48 -7.32
N LYS A 323 -8.52 -13.35 -6.97
CA LYS A 323 -8.82 -14.73 -6.60
C LYS A 323 -9.49 -14.68 -5.22
N PRO A 324 -10.53 -15.48 -4.96
CA PRO A 324 -11.00 -15.64 -3.59
C PRO A 324 -9.80 -16.08 -2.75
N GLU A 325 -9.42 -15.28 -1.75
CA GLU A 325 -8.53 -15.79 -0.73
C GLU A 325 -9.22 -16.99 -0.09
N LYS A 326 -8.41 -18.00 0.29
CA LYS A 326 -8.85 -19.26 0.89
C LYS A 326 -10.08 -19.05 1.77
N GLU A 327 -11.06 -19.96 1.62
CA GLU A 327 -12.27 -20.00 2.45
C GLU A 327 -11.94 -19.63 3.89
N ILE A 328 -12.46 -18.47 4.31
CA ILE A 328 -12.17 -17.89 5.61
C ILE A 328 -12.89 -18.75 6.64
N LYS A 329 -12.14 -19.67 7.26
CA LYS A 329 -12.66 -20.49 8.34
C LYS A 329 -12.73 -19.64 9.61
N PRO A 330 -13.86 -19.67 10.34
CA PRO A 330 -13.96 -18.97 11.61
C PRO A 330 -12.80 -19.41 12.52
N SER A 331 -12.07 -18.45 13.07
CA SER A 331 -10.95 -18.74 13.97
C SER A 331 -11.38 -19.17 15.38
N SER A 332 -12.68 -19.05 15.70
CA SER A 332 -13.22 -19.19 17.06
C SER A 332 -14.72 -19.49 17.04
N ASP A 333 -15.19 -20.40 17.90
CA ASP A 333 -16.62 -20.62 18.16
C ASP A 333 -17.26 -19.48 18.98
N LYS A 334 -16.43 -18.63 19.58
CA LYS A 334 -16.85 -17.49 20.38
C LYS A 334 -16.94 -16.23 19.50
N VAL A 335 -18.09 -15.55 19.57
CA VAL A 335 -18.26 -14.19 19.05
C VAL A 335 -17.43 -13.23 19.91
N LEU A 336 -16.49 -12.53 19.28
CA LEU A 336 -15.63 -11.55 19.91
C LEU A 336 -16.35 -10.21 20.04
N THR A 337 -16.01 -9.46 21.08
CA THR A 337 -16.40 -8.06 21.18
C THR A 337 -15.37 -7.18 20.48
N ILE A 338 -15.76 -5.94 20.19
CA ILE A 338 -14.83 -4.92 19.70
C ILE A 338 -13.61 -4.70 20.62
N SER A 339 -13.79 -4.85 21.93
CA SER A 339 -12.71 -4.78 22.92
C SER A 339 -11.73 -5.95 22.77
N ASP A 340 -12.25 -7.14 22.46
CA ASP A 340 -11.43 -8.32 22.19
C ASP A 340 -10.64 -8.16 20.88
N VAL A 341 -11.26 -7.63 19.82
CA VAL A 341 -10.58 -7.31 18.54
C VAL A 341 -9.53 -6.22 18.70
N LEU A 342 -9.80 -5.20 19.50
CA LEU A 342 -8.80 -4.19 19.85
C LEU A 342 -7.64 -4.81 20.65
N LYS A 343 -7.88 -5.76 21.55
CA LYS A 343 -6.80 -6.50 22.23
C LYS A 343 -5.95 -7.31 21.25
N LEU A 344 -6.55 -7.93 20.22
CA LEU A 344 -5.78 -8.59 19.15
C LEU A 344 -4.85 -7.63 18.40
N ASN A 345 -5.21 -6.34 18.32
CA ASN A 345 -4.37 -5.29 17.72
C ASN A 345 -3.47 -4.55 18.72
N ALA A 346 -3.74 -4.61 20.03
CA ALA A 346 -2.94 -3.95 21.06
C ALA A 346 -1.78 -4.82 21.53
N TYR A 347 -1.92 -6.15 21.43
CA TYR A 347 -0.96 -7.13 21.92
C TYR A 347 -0.59 -8.13 20.83
N MET A 348 0.69 -8.44 20.74
CA MET A 348 1.17 -9.67 20.10
C MET A 348 1.25 -10.76 21.16
N SER A 349 0.52 -11.85 20.98
CA SER A 349 0.61 -13.03 21.84
C SER A 349 1.69 -13.97 21.33
N ILE A 350 2.60 -14.39 22.20
CA ILE A 350 3.68 -15.34 21.89
C ILE A 350 3.63 -16.44 22.93
N ASP A 351 3.25 -17.64 22.52
CA ASP A 351 3.48 -18.84 23.33
C ASP A 351 4.94 -19.27 23.17
N GLY A 352 5.65 -19.50 24.28
CA GLY A 352 7.03 -19.96 24.21
C GLY A 352 7.82 -19.81 25.49
N THR A 353 9.10 -19.49 25.36
CA THR A 353 10.04 -19.27 26.48
C THR A 353 10.65 -17.88 26.42
N ILE A 354 10.64 -17.16 27.54
CA ILE A 354 11.30 -15.86 27.70
C ILE A 354 12.34 -15.93 28.82
N VAL A 355 13.52 -15.38 28.57
CA VAL A 355 14.60 -15.25 29.55
C VAL A 355 14.78 -13.78 29.87
N LEU A 356 14.68 -13.45 31.16
CA LEU A 356 14.82 -12.10 31.68
C LEU A 356 16.13 -11.93 32.44
N GLU A 357 16.64 -10.70 32.46
CA GLU A 357 17.79 -10.25 33.25
C GLU A 357 17.38 -9.16 34.28
N GLY A 358 18.27 -8.85 35.21
CA GLY A 358 18.05 -7.82 36.23
C GLY A 358 17.15 -8.27 37.39
N LYS A 359 16.31 -7.37 37.90
CA LYS A 359 15.54 -7.58 39.15
C LYS A 359 14.56 -8.77 39.09
N ASN A 360 14.03 -9.05 37.90
CA ASN A 360 13.11 -10.16 37.65
C ASN A 360 13.78 -11.27 36.82
N ALA A 361 15.09 -11.47 37.00
CA ALA A 361 15.83 -12.46 36.24
C ALA A 361 15.25 -13.88 36.43
N GLY A 362 15.15 -14.62 35.33
CA GLY A 362 14.54 -15.94 35.33
C GLY A 362 14.15 -16.41 33.94
N THR A 363 13.74 -17.66 33.84
CA THR A 363 13.16 -18.25 32.61
C THR A 363 11.69 -18.51 32.86
N TYR A 364 10.83 -18.00 32.00
CA TYR A 364 9.38 -18.16 32.07
C TYR A 364 8.89 -18.86 30.81
N GLN A 365 7.87 -19.71 30.95
CA GLN A 365 7.26 -20.46 29.87
C GLN A 365 5.76 -20.21 29.81
N GLY A 366 5.20 -20.19 28.61
CA GLY A 366 3.77 -20.05 28.34
C GLY A 366 3.45 -18.86 27.44
N MET A 367 2.19 -18.40 27.53
CA MET A 367 1.67 -17.34 26.68
C MET A 367 2.04 -15.95 27.22
N PHE A 368 2.91 -15.23 26.50
CA PHE A 368 3.28 -13.84 26.79
C PHE A 368 2.50 -12.87 25.92
N GLN A 369 2.18 -11.71 26.45
CA GLN A 369 1.57 -10.63 25.66
C GLN A 369 2.55 -9.46 25.56
N VAL A 370 2.97 -9.16 24.34
CA VAL A 370 3.89 -8.06 24.05
C VAL A 370 3.10 -6.89 23.49
N LYS A 371 3.26 -5.69 24.05
CA LYS A 371 2.62 -4.47 23.56
C LYS A 371 3.57 -3.29 23.56
N ARG A 372 3.26 -2.31 22.73
CA ARG A 372 3.68 -0.94 23.04
C ARG A 372 2.63 -0.34 23.97
N PRO A 373 3.00 0.33 25.07
CA PRO A 373 2.02 0.98 25.91
C PRO A 373 1.20 1.95 25.06
N GLU A 374 -0.12 1.79 25.07
CA GLU A 374 -1.01 2.86 24.61
C GLU A 374 -0.80 4.07 25.53
N PRO A 375 -0.84 5.31 25.01
CA PRO A 375 -0.96 6.48 25.87
C PRO A 375 -2.23 6.29 26.71
N GLN A 376 -2.08 6.08 28.03
CA GLN A 376 -3.23 5.86 28.89
C GLN A 376 -4.01 7.17 29.04
N LEU A 377 -5.31 7.13 28.72
CA LEU A 377 -6.26 8.10 29.24
C LEU A 377 -6.54 7.72 30.69
N ILE A 378 -6.09 8.54 31.64
CA ILE A 378 -6.51 8.39 33.03
C ILE A 378 -7.91 8.99 33.15
N ASN A 379 -8.87 8.12 33.49
CA ASN A 379 -10.25 8.35 33.96
C ASN A 379 -11.04 9.57 33.45
N GLN A 380 -12.21 9.25 32.89
CA GLN A 380 -13.32 10.17 32.68
C GLN A 380 -13.86 10.66 34.03
N GLU A 381 -13.32 11.73 34.60
CA GLU A 381 -14.08 12.55 35.56
C GLU A 381 -13.43 13.93 35.77
N SER A 382 -14.16 14.95 35.31
CA SER A 382 -14.05 16.38 35.66
C SER A 382 -12.75 17.15 35.36
N ASN A 383 -12.90 18.11 34.45
CA ASN A 383 -12.19 19.40 34.42
C ASN A 383 -10.66 19.37 34.38
N GLY A 384 -10.14 19.24 33.16
CA GLY A 384 -8.89 19.87 32.72
C GLY A 384 -7.66 19.64 33.60
N ASN A 385 -6.83 18.66 33.22
CA ASN A 385 -5.43 18.92 32.84
C ASN A 385 -4.67 17.62 32.51
N MET A 386 -3.67 17.83 31.65
CA MET A 386 -2.39 17.11 31.51
C MET A 386 -2.40 15.59 31.26
N LEU A 387 -1.84 15.23 30.08
CA LEU A 387 -1.14 13.96 29.93
C LEU A 387 0.05 13.93 30.90
N ASP A 388 -0.01 13.04 31.89
CA ASP A 388 1.21 12.61 32.56
C ASP A 388 1.93 11.59 31.66
N LEU A 389 2.93 12.08 30.93
CA LEU A 389 3.91 11.25 30.21
C LEU A 389 4.97 10.65 31.15
N GLY A 390 4.91 10.94 32.45
CA GLY A 390 5.92 10.58 33.45
C GLY A 390 5.82 9.17 34.02
N THR A 391 4.71 8.45 33.81
CA THR A 391 4.52 7.08 34.34
C THR A 391 4.78 5.98 33.32
N LEU A 392 4.78 6.28 32.02
CA LEU A 392 5.45 5.42 31.05
C LEU A 392 6.94 5.62 31.26
N GLY A 393 7.56 4.71 32.02
CA GLY A 393 9.00 4.69 32.19
C GLY A 393 9.73 4.77 30.84
N ALA A 394 11.02 5.05 30.88
CA ALA A 394 11.91 5.35 29.74
C ALA A 394 11.95 4.32 28.56
N GLU A 395 10.97 3.44 28.34
CA GLU A 395 10.93 2.43 27.29
C GLU A 395 9.50 2.17 26.79
N ASP A 396 9.34 2.03 25.47
CA ASP A 396 8.05 1.88 24.79
C ASP A 396 7.67 0.43 24.40
N LEU A 397 8.23 -0.55 25.11
CA LEU A 397 7.95 -1.97 24.92
C LEU A 397 7.68 -2.64 26.27
N LEU A 398 6.51 -3.23 26.41
CA LEU A 398 6.09 -3.95 27.61
C LEU A 398 5.73 -5.39 27.27
N ILE A 399 6.12 -6.32 28.15
CA ILE A 399 5.77 -7.74 28.08
C ILE A 399 5.05 -8.12 29.35
N SER A 400 3.82 -8.61 29.20
CA SER A 400 3.03 -9.20 30.27
C SER A 400 3.27 -10.70 30.30
N ILE A 401 3.70 -11.21 31.45
CA ILE A 401 4.05 -12.62 31.69
C ILE A 401 3.11 -13.15 32.77
N PRO A 402 2.20 -14.09 32.45
CA PRO A 402 1.43 -14.80 33.46
C PRO A 402 2.38 -15.58 34.36
N THR A 403 2.26 -15.42 35.67
CA THR A 403 3.06 -16.16 36.66
C THR A 403 2.21 -16.41 37.90
N THR A 404 2.71 -17.22 38.83
CA THR A 404 2.15 -17.33 40.18
C THR A 404 2.99 -16.53 41.16
N ASP A 405 2.38 -16.05 42.23
CA ASP A 405 3.10 -15.48 43.37
C ASP A 405 3.62 -16.59 44.31
N LYS A 406 4.31 -16.20 45.37
CA LYS A 406 4.86 -17.15 46.36
C LYS A 406 3.81 -17.98 47.09
N SER A 407 2.53 -17.57 47.03
CA SER A 407 1.38 -18.27 47.60
C SER A 407 0.62 -19.12 46.58
N GLY A 408 1.11 -19.19 45.33
CA GLY A 408 0.49 -19.96 44.25
C GLY A 408 -0.68 -19.23 43.56
N LYS A 409 -0.96 -17.97 43.92
CA LYS A 409 -2.02 -17.18 43.31
C LYS A 409 -1.57 -16.67 41.94
N ALA A 410 -2.44 -16.78 40.95
CA ALA A 410 -2.19 -16.24 39.61
C ALA A 410 -1.98 -14.71 39.67
N GLN A 411 -0.93 -14.25 39.01
CA GLN A 411 -0.58 -12.84 38.86
C GLN A 411 0.01 -12.58 37.47
N THR A 412 0.21 -11.32 37.11
CA THR A 412 0.87 -10.95 35.86
C THR A 412 2.08 -10.09 36.18
N LEU A 413 3.25 -10.55 35.77
CA LEU A 413 4.48 -9.79 35.81
C LEU A 413 4.58 -8.94 34.55
N ILE A 414 4.65 -7.61 34.70
CA ILE A 414 4.86 -6.69 33.58
C ILE A 414 6.32 -6.27 33.58
N VAL A 415 7.03 -6.55 32.49
CA VAL A 415 8.45 -6.18 32.31
C VAL A 415 8.65 -5.31 31.08
N ARG A 416 9.78 -4.60 31.04
CA ARG A 416 10.16 -3.75 29.92
C ARG A 416 10.99 -4.53 28.89
N GLY A 417 11.06 -4.02 27.67
CA GLY A 417 11.88 -4.60 26.60
C GLY A 417 13.36 -4.76 26.97
N SER A 418 13.94 -3.82 27.70
CA SER A 418 15.39 -3.84 28.03
C SER A 418 15.86 -5.00 28.88
N VAL A 419 14.96 -5.63 29.64
CA VAL A 419 15.32 -6.75 30.52
C VAL A 419 15.17 -8.10 29.82
N VAL A 420 14.76 -8.12 28.55
CA VAL A 420 14.57 -9.35 27.79
C VAL A 420 15.91 -9.76 27.17
N LYS A 421 16.47 -10.87 27.65
CA LYS A 421 17.70 -11.46 27.09
C LYS A 421 17.41 -12.23 25.82
N SER A 422 16.38 -13.06 25.85
CA SER A 422 15.95 -13.87 24.71
C SER A 422 14.47 -14.19 24.80
N LEU A 423 13.81 -14.26 23.65
CA LEU A 423 12.41 -14.68 23.54
C LEU A 423 12.29 -15.64 22.36
N LYS A 424 11.78 -16.83 22.61
CA LYS A 424 11.62 -17.89 21.62
C LYS A 424 10.20 -18.41 21.64
N GLY A 425 9.56 -18.46 20.48
CA GLY A 425 8.23 -19.05 20.31
C GLY A 425 8.26 -20.57 20.45
N ALA A 426 7.14 -21.17 20.83
CA ALA A 426 6.95 -22.62 20.89
C ALA A 426 7.10 -23.29 19.51
N ASP A 427 6.86 -22.53 18.44
CA ASP A 427 7.09 -22.89 17.04
C ASP A 427 8.57 -22.88 16.63
N GLY A 428 9.48 -22.54 17.56
CA GLY A 428 10.91 -22.42 17.31
C GLY A 428 11.34 -21.05 16.76
N THR A 429 10.40 -20.11 16.55
CA THR A 429 10.71 -18.76 16.06
C THR A 429 11.52 -17.99 17.10
N ASP A 430 12.72 -17.54 16.73
CA ASP A 430 13.54 -16.68 17.58
C ASP A 430 13.16 -15.20 17.37
N TYR A 431 12.78 -14.53 18.47
CA TYR A 431 12.48 -13.11 18.49
C TYR A 431 13.64 -12.32 19.11
N GLN A 432 13.98 -11.18 18.50
CA GLN A 432 14.98 -10.26 19.06
C GLN A 432 14.32 -9.01 19.63
N VAL A 433 14.65 -8.68 20.88
CA VAL A 433 14.26 -7.42 21.51
C VAL A 433 15.44 -6.45 21.47
N ARG A 434 15.29 -5.33 20.75
CA ARG A 434 16.40 -4.38 20.52
C ARG A 434 15.97 -2.92 20.58
N LYS A 435 16.85 -2.08 21.11
CA LYS A 435 16.70 -0.62 21.12
C LYS A 435 17.14 -0.02 19.80
N PHE A 436 16.28 0.77 19.17
CA PHE A 436 16.62 1.49 17.95
C PHE A 436 16.17 2.95 17.92
N GLY A 437 16.01 3.61 19.05
CA GLY A 437 15.70 5.04 19.06
C GLY A 437 15.54 5.60 20.46
N THR A 438 15.19 6.89 20.50
CA THR A 438 14.84 7.62 21.70
C THR A 438 13.49 8.30 21.56
N VAL A 439 12.70 8.32 22.62
CA VAL A 439 11.40 9.01 22.67
C VAL A 439 11.65 10.50 22.87
N GLY A 440 11.13 11.33 21.96
CA GLY A 440 11.60 12.68 21.67
C GLY A 440 11.53 13.74 22.77
N PHE A 441 10.96 13.45 23.95
CA PHE A 441 10.77 14.48 25.00
C PHE A 441 11.19 14.07 26.42
N ALA A 442 11.59 12.81 26.67
CA ALA A 442 11.85 12.35 28.05
C ALA A 442 12.87 11.20 28.15
N ASN A 443 14.11 11.35 27.66
CA ASN A 443 15.20 10.35 27.81
C ASN A 443 14.81 8.87 27.53
N GLY A 444 13.70 8.64 26.83
CA GLY A 444 13.11 7.32 26.66
C GLY A 444 13.77 6.59 25.50
N ALA A 445 13.63 5.27 25.45
CA ALA A 445 14.19 4.38 24.45
C ALA A 445 13.08 3.70 23.67
N ILE A 446 13.22 3.67 22.34
CA ILE A 446 12.32 2.95 21.46
C ILE A 446 12.86 1.53 21.28
N TRP A 447 12.18 0.56 21.86
CA TRP A 447 12.48 -0.86 21.76
C TRP A 447 11.58 -1.53 20.72
N TYR A 448 12.10 -2.58 20.11
CA TYR A 448 11.47 -3.31 19.03
C TYR A 448 11.52 -4.79 19.32
N LEU A 449 10.40 -5.47 19.06
CA LEU A 449 10.36 -6.91 18.92
C LEU A 449 10.47 -7.25 17.43
N LEU A 450 11.51 -7.99 17.09
CA LEU A 450 11.91 -8.31 15.73
C LEU A 450 11.81 -9.81 15.49
N ARG A 451 11.32 -10.19 14.32
CA ARG A 451 11.38 -11.56 13.80
C ARG A 451 12.20 -11.59 12.53
N ALA A 452 13.06 -12.60 12.36
CA ALA A 452 13.78 -12.79 11.11
C ALA A 452 12.78 -13.03 9.97
N ASN A 453 12.90 -12.25 8.90
CA ASN A 453 12.08 -12.37 7.70
C ASN A 453 12.91 -12.86 6.50
N TYR A 454 14.21 -12.57 6.51
CA TYR A 454 15.20 -13.19 5.64
C TYR A 454 16.51 -13.36 6.41
N GLN A 455 17.22 -14.46 6.20
CA GLN A 455 18.50 -14.72 6.87
C GLN A 455 19.48 -15.41 5.93
N SER A 456 20.69 -14.88 5.84
CA SER A 456 21.83 -15.49 5.17
C SER A 456 23.09 -15.31 6.02
N PRO A 457 24.21 -16.00 5.70
CA PRO A 457 25.48 -15.76 6.36
C PRO A 457 26.01 -14.32 6.21
N LYS A 458 25.56 -13.56 5.19
CA LYS A 458 26.01 -12.19 4.91
C LYS A 458 25.10 -11.11 5.49
N VAL A 459 23.80 -11.39 5.65
CA VAL A 459 22.83 -10.39 6.12
C VAL A 459 21.57 -11.05 6.68
N THR A 460 20.98 -10.42 7.68
CA THR A 460 19.65 -10.74 8.20
C THR A 460 18.74 -9.54 8.03
N VAL A 461 17.54 -9.78 7.51
CA VAL A 461 16.44 -8.80 7.49
C VAL A 461 15.45 -9.19 8.57
N PHE A 462 15.36 -8.34 9.59
CA PHE A 462 14.35 -8.44 10.61
C PHE A 462 13.13 -7.60 10.22
N GLN A 463 11.95 -8.09 10.55
CA GLN A 463 10.70 -7.33 10.51
C GLN A 463 10.23 -7.07 11.94
N SER A 464 9.81 -5.85 12.24
CA SER A 464 9.10 -5.57 13.49
C SER A 464 7.74 -6.28 13.48
N VAL A 465 7.45 -7.02 14.55
CA VAL A 465 6.23 -7.86 14.64
C VAL A 465 5.18 -7.31 15.61
N LEU A 466 5.50 -6.22 16.29
CA LEU A 466 4.53 -5.53 17.15
C LEU A 466 3.57 -4.68 16.33
N PRO A 467 2.30 -4.61 16.80
CA PRO A 467 1.23 -4.18 15.94
C PRO A 467 1.55 -2.78 15.41
N ASN A 468 1.58 -2.70 14.08
CA ASN A 468 1.66 -1.48 13.29
C ASN A 468 3.06 -0.95 12.94
N ALA A 469 4.10 -1.78 13.05
CA ALA A 469 5.42 -1.44 12.51
C ALA A 469 5.75 -2.34 11.30
N SER A 470 5.49 -1.85 10.09
CA SER A 470 6.03 -2.38 8.81
C SER A 470 7.53 -2.11 8.64
N GLU A 471 8.22 -1.84 9.75
CA GLU A 471 9.63 -1.46 9.74
C GLU A 471 10.49 -2.70 9.63
N TYR A 472 11.35 -2.69 8.62
CA TYR A 472 12.41 -3.65 8.47
C TYR A 472 13.71 -3.09 9.04
N VAL A 473 14.49 -3.95 9.65
CA VAL A 473 15.85 -3.68 10.09
C VAL A 473 16.77 -4.65 9.38
N VAL A 474 17.71 -4.11 8.62
CA VAL A 474 18.76 -4.88 7.96
C VAL A 474 20.00 -4.89 8.84
N MET A 475 20.61 -6.06 9.02
CA MET A 475 21.81 -6.23 9.84
C MET A 475 22.80 -7.17 9.16
N LYS A 476 24.07 -6.76 9.06
CA LYS A 476 25.19 -7.65 8.70
C LYS A 476 25.70 -8.34 9.98
N PRO A 477 26.42 -9.47 9.86
CA PRO A 477 27.07 -10.12 11.02
C PRO A 477 27.94 -9.14 11.80
N GLY A 478 27.77 -9.11 13.12
CA GLY A 478 28.54 -8.24 14.02
C GLY A 478 27.94 -6.85 14.28
N ASP A 479 26.89 -6.46 13.56
CA ASP A 479 26.29 -5.13 13.76
C ASP A 479 25.48 -5.01 15.05
N GLU A 480 25.60 -3.85 15.69
CA GLU A 480 24.84 -3.55 16.91
C GLU A 480 23.47 -2.91 16.61
N LYS A 481 23.40 -2.02 15.60
CA LYS A 481 22.26 -1.10 15.40
C LYS A 481 21.56 -1.18 14.03
N GLY A 482 22.12 -1.92 13.07
CA GLY A 482 21.51 -2.14 11.74
C GLY A 482 21.08 -0.87 10.98
N VAL A 483 20.30 -1.04 9.91
CA VAL A 483 19.69 0.04 9.12
C VAL A 483 18.19 -0.17 8.99
N LYS A 484 17.40 0.87 9.27
CA LYS A 484 15.93 0.83 9.24
C LYS A 484 15.34 1.24 7.89
N SER A 485 14.19 0.65 7.55
CA SER A 485 13.40 1.01 6.36
C SER A 485 12.55 2.28 6.50
N SER A 486 12.43 2.90 7.68
CA SER A 486 11.43 3.94 7.95
C SER A 486 11.89 5.41 7.83
N TYR A 487 12.98 5.67 7.09
CA TYR A 487 13.45 7.03 6.84
C TYR A 487 13.08 7.52 5.43
N ILE A 488 12.89 8.84 5.28
CA ILE A 488 12.74 9.52 3.97
C ILE A 488 13.90 9.16 3.00
N ASN A 489 15.04 8.73 3.54
CA ASN A 489 16.22 8.26 2.82
C ASN A 489 16.45 6.74 2.93
N ALA A 490 15.45 5.92 3.30
CA ALA A 490 15.65 4.49 3.57
C ALA A 490 16.32 3.75 2.40
N ARG A 491 15.83 3.96 1.17
CA ARG A 491 16.46 3.42 -0.04
C ARG A 491 17.94 3.79 -0.12
N ARG A 492 18.26 5.08 0.03
CA ARG A 492 19.65 5.56 -0.03
C ARG A 492 20.48 4.95 1.09
N ASN A 493 20.00 4.99 2.33
CA ASN A 493 20.72 4.48 3.49
C ASN A 493 20.98 2.96 3.41
N ILE A 494 20.02 2.19 2.89
CA ILE A 494 20.16 0.75 2.69
C ILE A 494 21.17 0.46 1.56
N LEU A 495 21.12 1.21 0.46
CA LEU A 495 22.10 1.05 -0.62
C LEU A 495 23.51 1.48 -0.17
N ASP A 496 23.63 2.59 0.56
CA ASP A 496 24.89 3.04 1.16
C ASP A 496 25.45 2.00 2.15
N TYR A 497 24.57 1.30 2.86
CA TYR A 497 24.95 0.24 3.79
C TYR A 497 25.42 -1.04 3.07
N PHE A 498 24.95 -1.27 1.84
CA PHE A 498 25.42 -2.33 0.93
C PHE A 498 26.39 -1.84 -0.14
N LYS A 499 27.07 -0.70 0.08
CA LYS A 499 28.00 -0.09 -0.89
C LYS A 499 29.20 -0.98 -1.27
N ASP A 500 29.46 -2.01 -0.48
CA ASP A 500 30.43 -3.07 -0.75
C ASP A 500 30.00 -3.99 -1.90
N CYS A 501 28.76 -3.87 -2.38
CA CYS A 501 28.26 -4.54 -3.57
C CYS A 501 27.86 -3.49 -4.62
N SER A 502 28.75 -3.18 -5.56
CA SER A 502 28.52 -2.16 -6.59
C SER A 502 27.34 -2.49 -7.52
N SER A 503 27.09 -3.78 -7.80
CA SER A 503 25.99 -4.24 -8.67
C SER A 503 24.60 -3.95 -8.08
N LEU A 504 24.48 -3.90 -6.75
CA LEU A 504 23.24 -3.50 -6.08
C LEU A 504 22.93 -2.03 -6.29
N GLU A 505 23.95 -1.18 -6.17
CA GLU A 505 23.77 0.25 -6.39
C GLU A 505 23.29 0.49 -7.83
N GLU A 506 23.91 -0.15 -8.83
CA GLU A 506 23.48 -0.03 -10.23
C GLU A 506 22.04 -0.49 -10.46
N LYS A 507 21.62 -1.59 -9.83
CA LYS A 507 20.28 -2.19 -9.98
C LYS A 507 19.17 -1.36 -9.34
N TYR A 508 19.45 -0.75 -8.18
CA TYR A 508 18.42 -0.13 -7.33
C TYR A 508 18.49 1.40 -7.22
N LYS A 509 19.55 2.04 -7.74
CA LYS A 509 19.71 3.51 -7.76
C LYS A 509 18.72 4.20 -8.70
N LYS A 510 18.28 3.53 -9.77
CA LYS A 510 17.27 4.06 -10.70
C LYS A 510 15.89 3.82 -10.09
N GLY A 511 15.11 4.90 -9.90
CA GLY A 511 13.84 4.91 -9.17
C GLY A 511 12.74 3.94 -9.64
N ASN A 512 12.93 3.27 -10.78
CA ASN A 512 11.93 2.43 -11.45
C ASN A 512 11.93 0.96 -10.99
N THR A 513 12.95 0.49 -10.27
CA THR A 513 12.95 -0.87 -9.72
C THR A 513 12.12 -0.87 -8.42
N PRO A 514 11.15 -1.78 -8.23
CA PRO A 514 10.48 -1.94 -6.94
C PRO A 514 11.52 -2.17 -5.83
N PHE A 515 11.38 -1.47 -4.70
CA PHE A 515 12.34 -1.53 -3.60
C PHE A 515 11.82 -2.44 -2.48
N ASP A 516 11.81 -3.74 -2.74
CA ASP A 516 11.56 -4.76 -1.72
C ASP A 516 12.87 -5.09 -0.99
N ILE A 517 12.87 -4.84 0.32
CA ILE A 517 14.02 -5.06 1.20
C ILE A 517 14.51 -6.52 1.22
N LYS A 518 13.61 -7.49 1.08
CA LYS A 518 13.98 -8.91 1.06
C LYS A 518 14.71 -9.24 -0.21
N GLN A 519 14.21 -8.73 -1.34
CA GLN A 519 14.85 -8.92 -2.63
C GLN A 519 16.22 -8.22 -2.67
N VAL A 520 16.34 -7.02 -2.10
CA VAL A 520 17.64 -6.33 -1.98
C VAL A 520 18.63 -7.14 -1.13
N ALA A 521 18.19 -7.73 -0.01
CA ALA A 521 19.05 -8.57 0.83
C ALA A 521 19.42 -9.92 0.18
N LEU A 522 18.52 -10.49 -0.62
CA LEU A 522 18.79 -11.68 -1.42
C LEU A 522 19.85 -11.37 -2.50
N ASP A 523 19.68 -10.27 -3.22
CA ASP A 523 20.63 -9.80 -4.22
C ASP A 523 22.00 -9.48 -3.59
N TYR A 524 22.02 -8.89 -2.39
CA TYR A 524 23.26 -8.68 -1.62
C TYR A 524 23.94 -10.00 -1.27
N THR A 525 23.17 -10.99 -0.85
CA THR A 525 23.70 -12.31 -0.50
C THR A 525 24.37 -12.98 -1.71
N ASN A 526 23.79 -12.79 -2.89
CA ASN A 526 24.29 -13.31 -4.17
C ASN A 526 25.40 -12.45 -4.80
N CYS A 527 25.67 -11.28 -4.23
CA CYS A 527 26.77 -10.43 -4.68
C CYS A 527 28.08 -11.12 -4.30
N GLN A 528 28.96 -11.34 -5.29
CA GLN A 528 30.25 -11.98 -5.10
C GLN A 528 31.24 -11.03 -4.47
#